data_AF-A0A8T0IWG8-F1
#
_entry.id   AF-A0A8T0IWG8-F1
#
_cell.length_a   1.000
_cell.length_b   1.000
_cell.length_c   1.000
_cell.angle_alpha   90.00
_cell.angle_beta   90.00
_cell.angle_gamma   90.00
#
_symmetry.space_group_name_H-M   'P 1'
#
loop_
_entity.id
_entity.type
_entity.pdbx_description
1 polymer ?
#
loop_
_entity_poly.entity_id
_entity_poly.type
_entity_poly.pdbx_seq_one_letter_code
_entity_poly.pdbx_strand_id
1 'polypeptide(L)'
;MAADGYENGDYEVMRDGFTAGALFKQGLSYTYDDLIFHPGYIDFAVDDVDVSTALTRNIKLRTPCVSSPMDTVTEEAMAVAMAEWGFCGVAM
;
A
#
# COMPACT_ATOMS: atom_id res chain seq x y z
N MET A 1 -14.82 29.54 -47.02
CA MET A 1 -15.84 29.41 -45.95
C MET A 1 -16.33 27.98 -45.95
N ALA A 2 -15.72 27.15 -45.11
CA ALA A 2 -16.24 25.91 -44.51
C ALA A 2 -15.06 25.36 -43.69
N ALA A 3 -15.29 25.25 -42.39
CA ALA A 3 -14.27 25.06 -41.37
C ALA A 3 -13.60 23.69 -41.45
N ASP A 4 -12.28 23.74 -41.38
CA ASP A 4 -11.43 22.65 -40.93
C ASP A 4 -11.58 22.53 -39.41
N GLY A 5 -11.57 21.32 -38.86
CA GLY A 5 -11.61 21.11 -37.41
C GLY A 5 -12.68 20.12 -36.96
N TYR A 6 -12.40 18.82 -37.15
CA TYR A 6 -12.89 17.83 -36.21
C TYR A 6 -12.12 18.04 -34.89
N GLU A 7 -12.72 18.80 -33.97
CA GLU A 7 -12.29 18.87 -32.57
C GLU A 7 -12.36 17.47 -31.96
N ASN A 8 -11.21 16.78 -31.98
CA ASN A 8 -10.97 15.61 -31.15
C ASN A 8 -10.49 16.12 -29.79
N GLY A 9 -11.40 16.09 -28.82
CA GLY A 9 -11.23 16.59 -27.46
C GLY A 9 -12.61 17.07 -27.08
N ASP A 10 -13.37 16.41 -26.21
CA ASP A 10 -12.96 15.76 -24.98
C ASP A 10 -13.95 14.62 -24.79
N TYR A 11 -13.49 13.37 -24.89
CA TYR A 11 -14.17 12.35 -24.11
C TYR A 11 -13.87 12.76 -22.68
N GLU A 12 -14.88 13.26 -21.97
CA GLU A 12 -14.82 13.43 -20.52
C GLU A 12 -14.35 12.07 -19.99
N VAL A 13 -13.06 11.94 -19.69
CA VAL A 13 -12.53 10.77 -19.01
C VAL A 13 -13.29 10.81 -17.71
N MET A 14 -14.32 9.95 -17.58
CA MET A 14 -15.06 9.76 -16.36
C MET A 14 -14.04 9.80 -15.24
N ARG A 15 -14.15 10.79 -14.35
CA ARG A 15 -13.11 11.15 -13.41
C ARG A 15 -12.81 9.94 -12.52
N ASP A 16 -11.83 9.15 -12.95
CA ASP A 16 -11.50 7.85 -12.39
C ASP A 16 -10.67 8.08 -11.13
N GLY A 17 -11.39 8.24 -10.02
CA GLY A 17 -10.82 8.46 -8.69
C GLY A 17 -9.91 9.69 -8.58
N PHE A 18 -9.11 9.67 -7.52
CA PHE A 18 -8.08 10.68 -7.23
C PHE A 18 -6.74 9.98 -7.07
N THR A 19 -5.68 10.58 -7.63
CA THR A 19 -4.32 10.12 -7.33
C THR A 19 -3.95 10.47 -5.90
N ALA A 20 -3.14 9.63 -5.25
CA ALA A 20 -2.70 9.86 -3.87
C ALA A 20 -2.05 11.24 -3.67
N GLY A 21 -1.27 11.71 -4.67
CA GLY A 21 -0.66 13.03 -4.64
C GLY A 21 -1.67 14.18 -4.70
N ALA A 22 -2.78 14.04 -5.40
CA ALA A 22 -3.84 15.04 -5.43
C ALA A 22 -4.72 14.98 -4.17
N LEU A 23 -4.87 13.80 -3.58
CA LEU A 23 -5.67 13.58 -2.38
C LEU A 23 -4.97 14.13 -1.11
N PHE A 24 -3.73 13.71 -0.84
CA PHE A 24 -3.03 14.07 0.39
C PHE A 24 -2.44 15.50 0.42
N LYS A 25 -2.46 16.24 -0.70
CA LYS A 25 -1.97 17.63 -0.76
C LYS A 25 -3.01 18.68 -0.35
N GLN A 26 -4.25 18.28 -0.10
CA GLN A 26 -5.37 19.22 0.16
C GLN A 26 -5.36 19.80 1.59
N GLY A 27 -4.45 19.35 2.45
CA GLY A 27 -4.36 19.81 3.85
C GLY A 27 -5.44 19.21 4.77
N LEU A 28 -6.09 18.15 4.33
CA LEU A 28 -7.06 17.36 5.10
C LEU A 28 -6.39 16.10 5.64
N SER A 29 -6.79 15.68 6.84
CA SER A 29 -6.39 14.40 7.44
C SER A 29 -7.41 13.33 7.09
N TYR A 30 -6.94 12.16 6.68
CA TYR A 30 -7.77 11.00 6.37
C TYR A 30 -7.39 9.82 7.28
N THR A 31 -8.38 9.01 7.64
CA THR A 31 -8.20 7.73 8.31
C THR A 31 -8.36 6.57 7.31
N TYR A 32 -8.04 5.34 7.71
CA TYR A 32 -8.16 4.18 6.83
C TYR A 32 -9.61 3.92 6.38
N ASP A 33 -10.59 4.28 7.21
CA ASP A 33 -12.01 4.08 6.92
C ASP A 33 -12.55 5.11 5.90
N ASP A 34 -11.83 6.21 5.66
CA ASP A 34 -12.26 7.27 4.75
C ASP A 34 -11.89 6.98 3.28
N LEU A 35 -11.07 5.96 3.02
CA LEU A 35 -10.45 5.71 1.71
C LEU A 35 -10.74 4.30 1.21
N ILE A 36 -10.91 4.16 -0.12
CA ILE A 36 -11.02 2.87 -0.80
C ILE A 36 -10.20 2.89 -2.09
N PHE A 37 -9.63 1.75 -2.45
CA PHE A 37 -8.90 1.59 -3.70
C PHE A 37 -9.84 1.23 -4.85
N HIS A 38 -9.61 1.85 -6.01
CA HIS A 38 -10.25 1.38 -7.23
C HIS A 38 -9.56 0.09 -7.70
N PRO A 39 -10.31 -0.98 -7.99
CA PRO A 39 -9.71 -2.23 -8.47
C PRO A 39 -9.08 -2.03 -9.86
N GLY A 40 -7.98 -2.72 -10.10
CA GLY A 40 -7.30 -2.76 -11.41
C GLY A 40 -7.48 -4.11 -12.11
N TYR A 41 -6.92 -4.22 -13.31
CA TYR A 41 -6.83 -5.50 -14.03
C TYR A 41 -5.74 -6.40 -13.41
N ILE A 42 -6.00 -7.70 -13.32
CA ILE A 42 -5.11 -8.70 -12.72
C ILE A 42 -4.93 -9.87 -13.72
N ASP A 43 -3.68 -10.26 -13.96
CA ASP A 43 -3.24 -11.35 -14.86
C ASP A 43 -2.42 -12.44 -14.13
N PHE A 44 -2.24 -12.32 -12.80
CA PHE A 44 -1.40 -13.22 -12.02
C PHE A 44 -2.18 -13.85 -10.87
N ALA A 45 -1.66 -14.97 -10.34
CA ALA A 45 -2.23 -15.61 -9.17
C ALA A 45 -1.84 -14.87 -7.89
N VAL A 46 -2.66 -15.00 -6.84
CA VAL A 46 -2.41 -14.34 -5.54
C VAL A 46 -1.07 -14.77 -4.93
N ASP A 47 -0.65 -16.01 -5.15
CA ASP A 47 0.60 -16.56 -4.63
C ASP A 47 1.86 -15.97 -5.30
N ASP A 48 1.72 -15.35 -6.49
CA ASP A 48 2.85 -14.75 -7.22
C ASP A 48 3.16 -13.32 -6.74
N VAL A 49 2.37 -12.76 -5.82
CA VAL A 49 2.55 -11.40 -5.30
C VAL A 49 3.72 -11.36 -4.31
N ASP A 50 4.80 -10.67 -4.69
CA ASP A 50 5.92 -10.42 -3.78
C ASP A 50 5.54 -9.37 -2.72
N VAL A 51 5.47 -9.81 -1.46
CA VAL A 51 5.21 -8.98 -0.28
C VAL A 51 6.48 -8.63 0.49
N SER A 52 7.67 -8.85 -0.09
CA SER A 52 8.92 -8.50 0.55
C SER A 52 9.05 -6.99 0.76
N THR A 53 9.51 -6.60 1.94
CA THR A 53 9.63 -5.17 2.32
C THR A 53 10.93 -4.88 3.04
N ALA A 54 11.36 -3.63 3.00
CA ALA A 54 12.52 -3.16 3.74
C ALA A 54 12.04 -2.47 5.03
N LEU A 55 12.32 -3.06 6.18
CA LEU A 55 12.06 -2.43 7.48
C LEU A 55 13.04 -1.28 7.73
N THR A 56 14.31 -1.51 7.41
CA THR A 56 15.37 -0.49 7.48
C THR A 56 16.24 -0.57 6.24
N ARG A 57 17.21 0.34 6.10
CA ARG A 57 18.17 0.34 4.98
C ARG A 57 18.92 -0.99 4.84
N ASN A 58 19.14 -1.70 5.96
CA ASN A 58 19.95 -2.91 6.02
C ASN A 58 19.14 -4.17 6.34
N ILE A 59 17.86 -4.05 6.71
CA ILE A 59 17.02 -5.18 7.13
C ILE A 59 15.85 -5.31 6.16
N LYS A 60 15.84 -6.42 5.41
CA LYS A 60 14.73 -6.84 4.56
C LYS A 60 13.93 -7.94 5.25
N LEU A 61 12.61 -7.83 5.18
CA LEU A 61 11.65 -8.82 5.65
C LEU A 61 10.98 -9.47 4.44
N ARG A 62 10.61 -10.75 4.58
CA ARG A 62 9.85 -11.46 3.54
C ARG A 62 8.39 -11.03 3.51
N THR A 63 7.87 -10.57 4.64
CA THR A 63 6.46 -10.18 4.78
C THR A 63 6.39 -8.92 5.65
N PRO A 64 5.49 -7.96 5.37
CA PRO A 64 5.48 -6.65 6.02
C PRO A 64 4.73 -6.67 7.36
N CYS A 65 5.12 -7.58 8.26
CA CYS A 65 4.51 -7.70 9.58
C CYS A 65 5.58 -7.58 10.68
N VAL A 66 5.29 -6.73 11.67
CA VAL A 66 6.16 -6.44 12.82
C VAL A 66 5.33 -6.45 14.09
N SER A 67 5.83 -7.06 15.17
CA SER A 67 5.16 -7.02 16.47
C SER A 67 5.40 -5.70 17.20
N SER A 68 4.44 -5.29 18.03
CA SER A 68 4.59 -4.10 18.87
C SER A 68 5.57 -4.38 20.03
N PRO A 69 6.50 -3.46 20.35
CA PRO A 69 7.36 -3.55 21.53
C PRO A 69 6.57 -3.20 22.79
N MET A 70 5.76 -4.15 23.26
CA MET A 70 4.95 -4.03 24.48
C MET A 70 5.14 -5.28 25.33
N ASP A 71 5.24 -5.08 26.64
CA ASP A 71 5.44 -6.15 27.64
C ASP A 71 4.38 -7.27 27.54
N THR A 72 3.16 -6.94 27.11
CA THR A 72 2.06 -7.91 26.97
C THR A 72 1.98 -8.56 25.59
N VAL A 73 2.75 -8.06 24.62
CA VAL A 73 2.66 -8.49 23.23
C VAL A 73 3.90 -9.30 22.86
N THR A 74 5.11 -8.78 23.08
CA THR A 74 6.31 -9.42 22.55
C THR A 74 7.31 -9.72 23.64
N GLU A 75 7.24 -10.93 24.18
CA GLU A 75 8.34 -11.54 24.93
C GLU A 75 9.28 -12.33 23.99
N GLU A 76 10.36 -12.87 24.54
CA GLU A 76 11.38 -13.65 23.83
C GLU A 76 10.80 -14.78 22.96
N ALA A 77 9.84 -15.54 23.49
CA ALA A 77 9.23 -16.67 22.77
C ALA A 77 8.45 -16.21 21.53
N MET A 78 7.75 -15.08 21.62
CA MET A 78 7.02 -14.52 20.48
C MET A 78 7.97 -13.93 19.44
N ALA A 79 9.06 -13.29 19.86
CA ALA A 79 10.04 -12.75 18.92
C ALA A 79 10.71 -13.86 18.08
N VAL A 80 11.03 -15.00 18.70
CA VAL A 80 11.59 -16.17 18.00
C VAL A 80 10.57 -16.74 17.01
N ALA A 81 9.33 -16.97 17.44
CA ALA A 81 8.29 -17.46 16.55
C ALA A 81 8.09 -16.52 15.35
N MET A 82 7.98 -15.21 15.57
CA MET A 82 7.84 -14.22 14.49
C MET A 82 9.00 -14.28 13.50
N ALA A 83 10.23 -14.44 13.97
CA ALA A 83 11.40 -14.58 13.10
C ALA A 83 11.35 -15.85 12.23
N GLU A 84 10.83 -16.97 12.74
CA GLU A 84 10.65 -18.22 11.98
C GLU A 84 9.64 -18.06 10.83
N TRP A 85 8.56 -17.31 11.06
CA TRP A 85 7.56 -16.99 10.03
C TRP A 85 8.03 -15.91 9.03
N GLY A 86 9.24 -15.37 9.20
CA GLY A 86 9.81 -14.33 8.34
C GLY A 86 9.32 -12.91 8.67
N PHE A 87 8.74 -12.73 9.86
CA PHE A 87 8.34 -11.46 10.44
C PHE A 87 9.44 -10.90 11.36
N CYS A 88 9.28 -9.64 11.78
CA CYS A 88 10.16 -9.04 12.77
C CYS A 88 9.45 -8.95 14.13
N GLY A 89 10.02 -9.59 15.15
CA GLY A 89 9.60 -9.40 16.54
C GLY A 89 10.51 -8.40 17.25
N VAL A 90 9.95 -7.42 17.94
CA VAL A 90 10.70 -6.51 18.82
C VAL A 90 10.38 -6.87 20.27
N ALA A 91 11.24 -7.66 20.89
CA ALA A 91 11.12 -8.00 22.31
C ALA A 91 11.55 -6.81 23.17
N MET A 92 10.87 -6.60 24.30
CA MET A 92 11.22 -5.62 25.32
C MET A 92 11.65 -6.30 26.61
#